data_AF-K2B7L8-F1
#
_entry.id   AF-K2B7L8-F1
#
_cell.length_a   1.000
_cell.length_b   1.000
_cell.length_c   1.000
_cell.angle_alpha   90.00
_cell.angle_beta   90.00
_cell.angle_gamma   90.00
#
_symmetry.space_group_name_H-M   'P 1'
#
loop_
_entity.id
_entity.type
_entity.pdbx_description
1 polymer ?
#
loop_
_entity_poly.entity_id
_entity_poly.type
_entity_poly.pdbx_seq_one_letter_code
_entity_poly.pdbx_strand_id
1 'polypeptide(L)'
;PIGLSVLMAGAVKATGNALALYLVVPLTAVAVVIATYLGAVWLLPASAPWKRVLGIGAACIVLGSTLFFTYSVAQPMREIPALLFFLVAAFLVIKTKQWYWLALAGVLFGYSVAIRETNFILIIPLVLYGLRGKWLAFSVGALIMYSPFLWQAAQITQHKEVFREKDITTIAITSNIDHIQSFSVSNLWNNQGKFKPGVGGLNQYWSVAKQFSVWPLFLLSIVVGLIYLWKHQRPLFYLFSSWIAVVVVLFAAWINPYPRYILPILPVLAWLSVFGAMTLWQWLSSQLKLKRWTSLSLAGLLALSFIASYQPVFASRQEYLATGTPQDRELTKTDLTTIQSAIATVQADSVTTGQPPLLLMLGETKGGLAETIMTHTTIQTIRFPNKDKEQPPLDQLLAYLDHLDETYTLYLWYDPSVTADEQRFYNQSILTPITTLATSFKPEISILRYATPTTD
;
A
#
# COMPACT_ATOMS: atom_id res chain seq x y z
N PRO A 1 12.87 -6.53 -5.39
CA PRO A 1 14.02 -5.85 -4.74
C PRO A 1 14.93 -6.85 -4.06
N ILE A 2 16.24 -6.66 -4.23
CA ILE A 2 17.27 -7.61 -3.82
C ILE A 2 17.20 -7.89 -2.31
N GLY A 3 16.92 -6.88 -1.46
CA GLY A 3 16.82 -7.08 0.00
C GLY A 3 15.78 -8.13 0.40
N LEU A 4 14.59 -8.10 -0.21
CA LEU A 4 13.56 -9.12 0.04
C LEU A 4 13.96 -10.49 -0.53
N SER A 5 14.56 -10.51 -1.72
CA SER A 5 15.04 -11.74 -2.36
C SER A 5 16.08 -12.45 -1.49
N VAL A 6 16.97 -11.70 -0.82
CA VAL A 6 17.95 -12.25 0.13
C VAL A 6 17.26 -12.87 1.35
N LEU A 7 16.23 -12.23 1.92
CA LEU A 7 15.45 -12.82 3.02
C LEU A 7 14.79 -14.14 2.61
N MET A 8 14.15 -14.15 1.44
CA MET A 8 13.48 -15.33 0.90
C MET A 8 14.46 -16.46 0.61
N ALA A 9 15.59 -16.17 -0.05
CA ALA A 9 16.64 -17.14 -0.31
C ALA A 9 17.24 -17.68 1.00
N GLY A 10 17.44 -16.82 2.01
CA GLY A 10 17.88 -17.20 3.34
C GLY A 10 16.91 -18.18 4.02
N ALA A 11 15.61 -17.92 3.93
CA ALA A 11 14.58 -18.80 4.48
C ALA A 11 14.57 -20.18 3.80
N VAL A 12 14.66 -20.22 2.46
CA VAL A 12 14.75 -21.48 1.70
C VAL A 12 16.02 -22.25 2.07
N LYS A 13 17.16 -21.57 2.14
CA LYS A 13 18.45 -22.18 2.51
C LYS A 13 18.44 -22.72 3.95
N ALA A 14 17.85 -21.99 4.89
CA ALA A 14 17.81 -22.39 6.30
C ALA A 14 16.87 -23.59 6.56
N THR A 15 15.81 -23.73 5.76
CA THR A 15 14.80 -24.78 5.95
C THR A 15 14.95 -25.95 4.99
N GLY A 16 15.69 -25.78 3.89
CA GLY A 16 15.74 -26.74 2.79
C GLY A 16 14.43 -26.82 1.98
N ASN A 17 13.46 -25.94 2.22
CA ASN A 17 12.13 -26.00 1.62
C ASN A 17 11.80 -24.71 0.86
N ALA A 18 11.49 -24.84 -0.44
CA ALA A 18 11.10 -23.71 -1.29
C ALA A 18 9.86 -22.97 -0.77
N LEU A 19 8.92 -23.66 -0.13
CA LEU A 19 7.70 -23.04 0.41
C LEU A 19 7.97 -22.04 1.55
N ALA A 20 9.14 -22.10 2.18
CA ALA A 20 9.51 -21.16 3.24
C ALA A 20 9.57 -19.70 2.75
N LEU A 21 9.75 -19.46 1.44
CA LEU A 21 9.74 -18.10 0.88
C LEU A 21 8.39 -17.40 1.10
N TYR A 22 7.28 -18.13 1.11
CA TYR A 22 5.94 -17.57 1.30
C TYR A 22 5.65 -17.20 2.76
N LEU A 23 6.44 -17.72 3.71
CA LEU A 23 6.28 -17.44 5.14
C LEU A 23 7.03 -16.19 5.59
N VAL A 24 7.99 -15.69 4.81
CA VAL A 24 8.83 -14.54 5.19
C VAL A 24 7.97 -13.32 5.54
N VAL A 25 7.02 -12.95 4.66
CA VAL A 25 6.20 -11.76 4.88
C VAL A 25 5.23 -11.94 6.06
N PRO A 26 4.42 -13.01 6.17
CA PRO A 26 3.58 -13.24 7.34
C PRO A 26 4.33 -13.26 8.67
N LEU A 27 5.50 -13.91 8.73
CA LEU A 27 6.31 -13.94 9.95
C LEU A 27 6.87 -12.57 10.32
N THR A 28 7.33 -11.80 9.33
CA THR A 28 7.73 -10.41 9.59
C THR A 28 6.55 -9.54 10.01
N ALA A 29 5.33 -9.82 9.55
CA ALA A 29 4.12 -9.13 9.97
C ALA A 29 3.83 -9.35 11.45
N VAL A 30 3.94 -10.60 11.93
CA VAL A 30 3.85 -10.92 13.36
C VAL A 30 4.91 -10.14 14.14
N ALA A 31 6.14 -10.08 13.65
CA ALA A 31 7.19 -9.30 14.28
C ALA A 31 6.90 -7.78 14.26
N VAL A 32 6.24 -7.23 13.23
CA VAL A 32 5.77 -5.83 13.22
C VAL A 32 4.71 -5.58 14.29
N VAL A 33 3.77 -6.51 14.49
CA VAL A 33 2.76 -6.41 15.56
C VAL A 33 3.43 -6.42 16.93
N ILE A 34 4.40 -7.32 17.15
CA ILE A 34 5.20 -7.38 18.39
C ILE A 34 6.02 -6.11 18.58
N ALA A 35 6.68 -5.62 17.53
CA ALA A 35 7.44 -4.37 17.56
C ALA A 35 6.52 -3.18 17.89
N THR A 36 5.30 -3.17 17.36
CA THR A 36 4.28 -2.15 17.70
C THR A 36 3.91 -2.22 19.17
N TYR A 37 3.65 -3.41 19.72
CA TYR A 37 3.43 -3.59 21.15
C TYR A 37 4.58 -3.02 21.99
N LEU A 38 5.82 -3.41 21.67
CA LEU A 38 7.02 -2.99 22.39
C LEU A 38 7.25 -1.48 22.29
N GLY A 39 7.03 -0.89 21.12
CA GLY A 39 7.13 0.55 20.91
C GLY A 39 6.20 1.34 21.82
N ALA A 40 4.94 0.93 21.95
CA ALA A 40 4.01 1.57 22.88
C ALA A 40 4.48 1.45 24.35
N VAL A 41 4.90 0.26 24.79
CA VAL A 41 5.38 0.03 26.16
C VAL A 41 6.64 0.86 26.47
N TRP A 42 7.54 0.99 25.50
CA TRP A 42 8.85 1.60 25.68
C TRP A 42 8.87 3.11 25.48
N LEU A 43 8.07 3.63 24.56
CA LEU A 43 8.12 5.02 24.11
C LEU A 43 7.06 5.89 24.76
N LEU A 44 5.85 5.37 25.02
CA LEU A 44 4.76 6.21 25.51
C LEU A 44 4.94 6.56 27.00
N PRO A 45 4.69 7.82 27.39
CA PRO A 45 4.87 8.31 28.75
C PRO A 45 3.66 7.93 29.65
N ALA A 46 3.45 6.64 29.87
CA ALA A 46 2.39 6.12 30.73
C ALA A 46 2.94 5.36 31.95
N SER A 47 2.14 5.20 33.01
CA SER A 47 2.52 4.41 34.19
C SER A 47 2.44 2.89 33.94
N ALA A 48 3.07 2.11 34.84
CA ALA A 48 3.41 0.69 34.62
C ALA A 48 2.24 -0.26 34.24
N PRO A 49 0.99 -0.14 34.73
CA PRO A 49 -0.07 -1.00 34.20
C PRO A 49 -0.56 -0.53 32.82
N TRP A 50 -0.68 0.79 32.63
CA TRP A 50 -1.20 1.38 31.40
C TRP A 50 -0.30 1.16 30.20
N LYS A 51 1.02 1.11 30.37
CA LYS A 51 1.96 0.80 29.28
C LYS A 51 1.62 -0.50 28.55
N ARG A 52 1.27 -1.55 29.30
CA ARG A 52 0.91 -2.85 28.71
C ARG A 52 -0.43 -2.79 27.99
N VAL A 53 -1.41 -2.10 28.57
CA VAL A 53 -2.73 -1.90 27.95
C VAL A 53 -2.60 -1.13 26.64
N LEU A 54 -1.82 -0.06 26.62
CA LEU A 54 -1.50 0.70 25.41
C LEU A 54 -0.79 -0.18 24.37
N GLY A 55 0.18 -0.99 24.80
CA GLY A 55 0.84 -1.97 23.93
C GLY A 55 -0.13 -2.92 23.25
N ILE A 56 -1.01 -3.56 24.03
CA ILE A 56 -2.02 -4.48 23.51
C ILE A 56 -2.96 -3.76 22.55
N GLY A 57 -3.48 -2.60 22.94
CA GLY A 57 -4.39 -1.82 22.10
C GLY A 57 -3.75 -1.44 20.76
N ALA A 58 -2.50 -0.97 20.77
CA ALA A 58 -1.80 -0.59 19.53
C ALA A 58 -1.57 -1.81 18.63
N ALA A 59 -1.16 -2.94 19.21
CA ALA A 59 -1.01 -4.20 18.47
C ALA A 59 -2.35 -4.66 17.87
N CYS A 60 -3.45 -4.56 18.61
CA CYS A 60 -4.79 -4.88 18.12
C CYS A 60 -5.23 -3.96 16.97
N ILE A 61 -4.92 -2.67 17.00
CA ILE A 61 -5.19 -1.75 15.87
C ILE A 61 -4.42 -2.17 14.63
N VAL A 62 -3.11 -2.46 14.75
CA VAL A 62 -2.30 -2.91 13.62
C VAL A 62 -2.81 -4.23 13.07
N LEU A 63 -3.07 -5.20 13.95
CA LEU A 63 -3.64 -6.49 13.58
C LEU A 63 -4.99 -6.30 12.89
N GLY A 64 -5.86 -5.46 13.44
CA GLY A 64 -7.21 -5.18 12.95
C GLY A 64 -7.28 -4.26 11.72
N SER A 65 -6.18 -3.67 11.28
CA SER A 65 -6.16 -2.83 10.08
C SER A 65 -6.37 -3.66 8.80
N THR A 66 -7.36 -3.31 7.99
CA THR A 66 -7.60 -3.92 6.68
C THR A 66 -6.37 -3.76 5.79
N LEU A 67 -5.78 -2.56 5.74
CA LEU A 67 -4.59 -2.31 4.92
C LEU A 67 -3.40 -3.20 5.32
N PHE A 68 -3.16 -3.37 6.63
CA PHE A 68 -2.09 -4.22 7.12
C PHE A 68 -2.32 -5.69 6.79
N PHE A 69 -3.55 -6.19 7.00
CA PHE A 69 -3.93 -7.56 6.65
C PHE A 69 -3.75 -7.83 5.16
N THR A 70 -4.22 -6.90 4.30
CA THR A 70 -4.06 -7.02 2.85
C THR A 70 -2.60 -7.19 2.50
N TYR A 71 -1.67 -6.38 3.03
CA TYR A 71 -0.27 -6.46 2.62
C TYR A 71 0.62 -7.45 3.38
N SER A 72 0.09 -8.07 4.44
CA SER A 72 0.82 -9.09 5.22
C SER A 72 0.37 -10.51 4.93
N VAL A 73 -0.90 -10.71 4.58
CA VAL A 73 -1.51 -12.03 4.39
C VAL A 73 -2.11 -12.16 3.01
N ALA A 74 -3.05 -11.28 2.63
CA ALA A 74 -3.82 -11.48 1.41
C ALA A 74 -3.00 -11.23 0.14
N GLN A 75 -2.07 -10.27 0.22
CA GLN A 75 -1.16 -9.81 -0.82
C GLN A 75 0.21 -9.52 -0.19
N PRO A 76 0.98 -10.56 0.19
CA PRO A 76 2.20 -10.37 0.95
C PRO A 76 3.22 -9.51 0.19
N MET A 77 3.49 -8.32 0.70
CA MET A 77 4.32 -7.33 0.00
C MET A 77 5.54 -6.91 0.82
N ARG A 78 6.56 -6.44 0.09
CA ARG A 78 7.89 -6.04 0.61
C ARG A 78 7.86 -4.96 1.69
N GLU A 79 6.77 -4.20 1.76
CA GLU A 79 6.49 -3.14 2.71
C GLU A 79 6.55 -3.61 4.17
N ILE A 80 6.06 -4.82 4.43
CA ILE A 80 5.95 -5.36 5.79
C ILE A 80 7.33 -5.70 6.37
N PRO A 81 8.19 -6.49 5.69
CA PRO A 81 9.58 -6.66 6.11
C PRO A 81 10.32 -5.32 6.24
N ALA A 82 10.19 -4.42 5.26
CA ALA A 82 10.87 -3.14 5.30
C ALA A 82 10.47 -2.31 6.55
N LEU A 83 9.18 -2.29 6.89
CA LEU A 83 8.67 -1.66 8.10
C LEU A 83 9.26 -2.28 9.36
N LEU A 84 9.37 -3.61 9.45
CA LEU A 84 9.98 -4.28 10.60
C LEU A 84 11.41 -3.78 10.85
N PHE A 85 12.26 -3.86 9.82
CA PHE A 85 13.66 -3.45 9.93
C PHE A 85 13.80 -1.97 10.33
N PHE A 86 12.92 -1.12 9.80
CA PHE A 86 12.86 0.27 10.19
C PHE A 86 12.42 0.48 11.65
N LEU A 87 11.39 -0.24 12.13
CA LEU A 87 10.94 -0.14 13.53
C LEU A 87 12.06 -0.53 14.50
N VAL A 88 12.77 -1.62 14.23
CA VAL A 88 13.90 -2.06 15.07
C VAL A 88 15.03 -1.02 15.03
N ALA A 89 15.37 -0.50 13.85
CA ALA A 89 16.36 0.59 13.72
C ALA A 89 15.96 1.82 14.54
N ALA A 90 14.70 2.25 14.45
CA ALA A 90 14.18 3.38 15.20
C ALA A 90 14.27 3.14 16.71
N PHE A 91 13.91 1.95 17.21
CA PHE A 91 14.01 1.63 18.64
C PHE A 91 15.45 1.68 19.15
N LEU A 92 16.40 1.16 18.37
CA LEU A 92 17.81 1.26 18.74
C LEU A 92 18.26 2.71 18.80
N VAL A 93 17.96 3.53 17.77
CA VAL A 93 18.28 4.97 17.77
C VAL A 93 17.68 5.68 18.99
N ILE A 94 16.45 5.35 19.37
CA ILE A 94 15.76 6.00 20.49
C ILE A 94 16.33 5.57 21.85
N LYS A 95 16.65 4.28 22.04
CA LYS A 95 17.00 3.73 23.35
C LYS A 95 18.49 3.74 23.66
N THR A 96 19.35 3.70 22.66
CA THR A 96 20.78 3.54 22.89
C THR A 96 21.54 4.86 22.80
N LYS A 97 22.63 4.94 23.57
CA LYS A 97 23.64 6.00 23.42
C LYS A 97 24.95 5.47 22.85
N GLN A 98 25.10 4.15 22.77
CA GLN A 98 26.34 3.48 22.43
C GLN A 98 26.52 3.38 20.91
N TRP A 99 27.74 3.60 20.44
CA TRP A 99 28.05 3.69 19.01
C TRP A 99 27.79 2.38 18.26
N TYR A 100 28.06 1.22 18.86
CA TYR A 100 27.88 -0.09 18.20
C TYR A 100 26.39 -0.44 17.98
N TRP A 101 25.52 -0.07 18.92
CA TRP A 101 24.07 -0.19 18.74
C TRP A 101 23.53 0.79 17.70
N LEU A 102 24.13 1.98 17.58
CA LEU A 102 23.80 2.94 16.51
C LEU A 102 24.28 2.45 15.14
N ALA A 103 25.44 1.79 15.07
CA ALA A 103 25.92 1.15 13.85
C ALA A 103 24.98 0.01 13.42
N LEU A 104 24.53 -0.83 14.37
CA LEU A 104 23.51 -1.86 14.09
C LEU A 104 22.19 -1.24 13.63
N ALA A 105 21.75 -0.13 14.25
CA ALA A 105 20.57 0.60 13.80
C ALA A 105 20.73 1.10 12.35
N GLY A 106 21.93 1.59 12.00
CA GLY A 106 22.32 1.94 10.66
C GLY A 106 22.19 0.77 9.68
N VAL A 107 22.75 -0.39 10.04
CA VAL A 107 22.65 -1.62 9.23
C VAL A 107 21.19 -2.01 8.99
N LEU A 108 20.37 -2.04 10.03
CA LEU A 108 18.95 -2.38 9.93
C LEU A 108 18.18 -1.36 9.07
N PHE A 109 18.47 -0.07 9.22
CA PHE A 109 17.90 0.97 8.38
C PHE A 109 18.33 0.81 6.91
N GLY A 110 19.62 0.60 6.64
CA GLY A 110 20.14 0.34 5.30
C GLY A 110 19.49 -0.89 4.66
N TYR A 111 19.21 -1.94 5.44
CA TYR A 111 18.48 -3.10 4.95
C TYR A 111 17.00 -2.80 4.66
N SER A 112 16.35 -1.99 5.49
CA SER A 112 14.98 -1.50 5.22
C SER A 112 14.92 -0.77 3.87
N VAL A 113 15.91 0.10 3.59
CA VAL A 113 16.06 0.80 2.30
C VAL A 113 16.37 -0.18 1.17
N ALA A 114 17.19 -1.20 1.40
CA ALA A 114 17.48 -2.24 0.40
C ALA A 114 16.26 -3.11 0.02
N ILE A 115 15.35 -3.34 0.96
CA ILE A 115 14.06 -3.99 0.68
C ILE A 115 13.14 -3.00 -0.06
N ARG A 116 13.11 -1.74 0.39
CA ARG A 116 12.26 -0.70 -0.18
C ARG A 116 12.94 0.67 -0.10
N GLU A 117 13.47 1.14 -1.22
CA GLU A 117 14.28 2.36 -1.31
C GLU A 117 13.55 3.60 -0.79
N THR A 118 12.23 3.65 -0.97
CA THR A 118 11.42 4.77 -0.51
C THR A 118 11.44 4.97 1.01
N ASN A 119 11.85 3.96 1.80
CA ASN A 119 12.04 4.11 3.24
C ASN A 119 13.19 5.05 3.59
N PHE A 120 14.02 5.45 2.62
CA PHE A 120 15.07 6.45 2.81
C PHE A 120 14.54 7.74 3.43
N ILE A 121 13.32 8.18 3.06
CA ILE A 121 12.69 9.38 3.62
C ILE A 121 12.52 9.32 5.14
N LEU A 122 12.40 8.11 5.70
CA LEU A 122 12.21 7.87 7.14
C LEU A 122 13.48 8.15 7.95
N ILE A 123 14.59 8.54 7.31
CA ILE A 123 15.75 9.09 8.01
C ILE A 123 15.41 10.43 8.67
N ILE A 124 14.51 11.23 8.08
CA ILE A 124 14.13 12.56 8.57
C ILE A 124 13.63 12.52 10.02
N PRO A 125 12.62 11.71 10.39
CA PRO A 125 12.16 11.62 11.78
C PRO A 125 13.25 11.15 12.75
N LEU A 126 14.16 10.26 12.34
CA LEU A 126 15.28 9.81 13.17
C LEU A 126 16.31 10.94 13.42
N VAL A 127 16.58 11.75 12.40
CA VAL A 127 17.47 12.93 12.49
C VAL A 127 16.87 13.99 13.39
N LEU A 128 15.57 14.27 13.25
CA LEU A 128 14.88 15.25 14.09
C LEU A 128 14.80 14.82 15.55
N TYR A 129 14.71 13.52 15.83
CA TYR A 129 14.61 13.01 17.20
C TYR A 129 15.95 12.93 17.95
N GLY A 130 17.00 12.36 17.34
CA GLY A 130 18.16 11.96 18.16
C GLY A 130 19.47 11.65 17.43
N LEU A 131 19.53 11.64 16.10
CA LEU A 131 20.81 11.44 15.40
C LEU A 131 21.71 12.69 15.38
N ARG A 132 21.24 13.85 15.89
CA ARG A 132 22.04 15.07 16.03
C ARG A 132 23.29 14.80 16.88
N GLY A 133 24.45 14.73 16.24
CA GLY A 133 25.75 14.49 16.88
C GLY A 133 26.21 13.03 16.98
N LYS A 134 25.41 12.05 16.52
CA LYS A 134 25.78 10.61 16.50
C LYS A 134 25.57 9.93 15.15
N TRP A 135 25.47 10.75 14.10
CA TRP A 135 25.15 10.32 12.75
C TRP A 135 26.22 9.42 12.13
N LEU A 136 27.49 9.59 12.49
CA LEU A 136 28.60 8.88 11.84
C LEU A 136 28.46 7.34 11.94
N ALA A 137 28.29 6.80 13.16
CA ALA A 137 28.18 5.34 13.34
C ALA A 137 26.95 4.77 12.62
N PHE A 138 25.82 5.48 12.69
CA PHE A 138 24.60 5.11 11.97
C PHE A 138 24.79 5.13 10.45
N SER A 139 25.39 6.20 9.91
CA SER A 139 25.64 6.35 8.49
C SER A 139 26.62 5.31 7.96
N VAL A 140 27.68 4.99 8.71
CA VAL A 140 28.61 3.91 8.35
C VAL A 140 27.88 2.58 8.29
N GLY A 141 27.08 2.23 9.30
CA GLY A 141 26.29 0.99 9.28
C GLY A 141 25.29 0.94 8.12
N ALA A 142 24.60 2.05 7.84
CA ALA A 142 23.67 2.15 6.73
C ALA A 142 24.36 2.01 5.37
N LEU A 143 25.51 2.66 5.19
CA LEU A 143 26.32 2.54 3.97
C LEU A 143 26.87 1.14 3.77
N ILE A 144 27.36 0.47 4.82
CA ILE A 144 27.82 -0.92 4.74
C ILE A 144 26.69 -1.82 4.25
N MET A 145 25.48 -1.65 4.79
CA MET A 145 24.38 -2.51 4.39
C MET A 145 23.81 -2.15 3.02
N TYR A 146 23.77 -0.86 2.65
CA TYR A 146 23.15 -0.41 1.41
C TYR A 146 24.11 -0.48 0.20
N SER A 147 25.43 -0.43 0.41
CA SER A 147 26.42 -0.40 -0.67
C SER A 147 26.41 -1.63 -1.60
N PRO A 148 26.19 -2.89 -1.14
CA PRO A 148 26.13 -4.03 -2.07
C PRO A 148 24.93 -3.92 -3.02
N PHE A 149 23.85 -3.28 -2.56
CA PHE A 149 22.64 -3.04 -3.36
C PHE A 149 22.86 -1.93 -4.38
N LEU A 150 23.57 -0.85 -3.99
CA LEU A 150 24.00 0.20 -4.93
C LEU A 150 24.93 -0.36 -6.01
N TRP A 151 25.88 -1.22 -5.62
CA TRP A 151 26.79 -1.88 -6.56
C TRP A 151 26.02 -2.76 -7.55
N GLN A 152 25.11 -3.61 -7.07
CA GLN A 152 24.29 -4.43 -7.97
C GLN A 152 23.36 -3.59 -8.85
N ALA A 153 22.75 -2.53 -8.31
CA ALA A 153 21.94 -1.63 -9.11
C ALA A 153 22.77 -0.96 -10.22
N ALA A 154 24.00 -0.52 -9.92
CA ALA A 154 24.92 0.05 -10.91
C ALA A 154 25.29 -0.98 -11.99
N GLN A 155 25.58 -2.23 -11.61
CA GLN A 155 25.86 -3.30 -12.58
C GLN A 155 24.64 -3.61 -13.45
N ILE A 156 23.44 -3.76 -12.88
CA ILE A 156 22.21 -3.98 -13.65
C ILE A 156 21.95 -2.80 -14.61
N THR A 157 22.20 -1.57 -14.16
CA THR A 157 22.05 -0.36 -14.99
C THR A 157 23.07 -0.30 -16.13
N GLN A 158 24.28 -0.82 -15.93
CA GLN A 158 25.30 -0.95 -16.98
C GLN A 158 24.95 -2.01 -18.04
N HIS A 159 24.09 -2.99 -17.69
CA HIS A 159 23.55 -3.97 -18.63
C HIS A 159 22.24 -3.49 -19.29
N LYS A 160 21.86 -2.20 -19.13
CA LYS A 160 20.78 -1.61 -19.92
C LYS A 160 21.23 -1.59 -21.38
N GLU A 161 20.74 -2.54 -22.15
CA GLU A 161 20.49 -2.34 -23.56
C GLU A 161 19.91 -0.94 -23.75
N VAL A 162 20.51 -0.20 -24.67
CA VAL A 162 20.11 1.16 -25.05
C VAL A 162 18.60 1.20 -25.14
N PHE A 163 17.97 1.99 -24.28
CA PHE A 163 16.53 2.28 -24.29
C PHE A 163 16.10 2.60 -25.73
N ARG A 164 15.58 1.61 -26.45
CA ARG A 164 14.72 1.85 -27.60
C ARG A 164 13.38 2.19 -26.98
N GLU A 165 12.91 3.42 -27.20
CA GLU A 165 11.66 4.00 -26.69
C GLU A 165 10.37 3.17 -26.90
N LYS A 166 10.45 1.97 -27.50
CA LYS A 166 9.30 1.13 -27.84
C LYS A 166 9.44 -0.35 -27.46
N ASP A 167 10.50 -0.77 -26.80
CA ASP A 167 10.63 -2.19 -26.41
C ASP A 167 10.10 -2.44 -24.99
N ILE A 168 8.87 -2.96 -24.93
CA ILE A 168 8.14 -3.31 -23.70
C ILE A 168 8.35 -4.78 -23.30
N THR A 169 9.17 -5.54 -24.05
CA THR A 169 9.35 -6.99 -23.85
C THR A 169 10.35 -7.35 -22.75
N THR A 170 11.24 -6.42 -22.38
CA THR A 170 12.23 -6.61 -21.32
C THR A 170 11.78 -5.99 -20.00
N ILE A 171 11.73 -6.80 -18.94
CA ILE A 171 11.46 -6.36 -17.55
C ILE A 171 12.56 -5.40 -17.12
N ALA A 172 12.32 -4.10 -17.29
CA ALA A 172 13.24 -3.07 -16.84
C ALA A 172 13.27 -3.05 -15.30
N ILE A 173 14.40 -3.43 -14.71
CA ILE A 173 14.68 -3.17 -13.30
C ILE A 173 15.05 -1.69 -13.18
N THR A 174 14.06 -0.81 -13.08
CA THR A 174 14.28 0.60 -12.75
C THR A 174 14.53 0.75 -11.25
N SER A 175 15.47 1.61 -10.86
CA SER A 175 15.58 1.99 -9.44
C SER A 175 14.37 2.85 -9.10
N ASN A 176 13.76 2.67 -7.92
CA ASN A 176 12.68 3.56 -7.50
C ASN A 176 13.19 4.98 -7.22
N ILE A 177 14.52 5.18 -7.13
CA ILE A 177 15.15 6.49 -7.03
C ILE A 177 14.94 7.29 -8.32
N ASP A 178 14.85 6.65 -9.48
CA ASP A 178 14.58 7.34 -10.75
C ASP A 178 13.20 8.01 -10.72
N HIS A 179 12.25 7.49 -9.94
CA HIS A 179 10.96 8.14 -9.77
C HIS A 179 11.00 9.36 -8.84
N ILE A 180 12.12 9.69 -8.15
CA ILE A 180 12.25 10.99 -7.47
C ILE A 180 12.13 12.14 -8.48
N GLN A 181 12.52 11.92 -9.74
CA GLN A 181 12.33 12.89 -10.83
C GLN A 181 10.85 13.19 -11.11
N SER A 182 9.94 12.33 -10.65
CA SER A 182 8.49 12.49 -10.76
C SER A 182 7.85 13.15 -9.52
N PHE A 183 8.66 13.60 -8.57
CA PHE A 183 8.21 14.36 -7.41
C PHE A 183 7.75 15.75 -7.84
N SER A 184 6.52 16.12 -7.50
CA SER A 184 6.00 17.46 -7.72
C SER A 184 5.01 17.85 -6.64
N VAL A 185 5.07 19.10 -6.19
CA VAL A 185 4.08 19.68 -5.27
C VAL A 185 2.69 19.68 -5.89
N SER A 186 2.59 19.79 -7.23
CA SER A 186 1.29 19.70 -7.93
C SER A 186 0.58 18.38 -7.63
N ASN A 187 1.32 17.27 -7.53
CA ASN A 187 0.77 15.94 -7.31
C ASN A 187 0.05 15.78 -5.98
N LEU A 188 0.32 16.64 -4.99
CA LEU A 188 -0.41 16.66 -3.72
C LEU A 188 -1.91 16.86 -3.93
N TRP A 189 -2.28 17.71 -4.89
CA TRP A 189 -3.65 18.16 -5.15
C TRP A 189 -4.20 17.70 -6.49
N ASN A 190 -3.34 17.63 -7.51
CA ASN A 190 -3.67 17.17 -8.85
C ASN A 190 -2.52 16.33 -9.39
N ASN A 191 -2.69 15.02 -9.31
CA ASN A 191 -1.67 14.07 -9.74
C ASN A 191 -1.74 13.84 -11.24
N GLN A 192 -0.58 13.88 -11.92
CA GLN A 192 -0.45 13.62 -13.35
C GLN A 192 -0.05 12.17 -13.68
N GLY A 193 0.05 11.29 -12.67
CA GLY A 193 0.48 9.93 -12.87
C GLY A 193 -0.55 9.00 -13.50
N LYS A 194 -0.02 7.98 -14.18
CA LYS A 194 -0.75 6.94 -14.92
C LYS A 194 -1.87 6.26 -14.10
N PHE A 195 -1.72 6.17 -12.78
CA PHE A 195 -2.58 5.34 -11.95
C PHE A 195 -3.85 6.04 -11.44
N LYS A 196 -3.86 7.38 -11.33
CA LYS A 196 -5.00 8.22 -10.92
C LYS A 196 -4.82 9.68 -11.37
N PRO A 197 -4.84 9.97 -12.69
CA PRO A 197 -4.75 11.34 -13.16
C PRO A 197 -5.93 12.16 -12.59
N GLY A 198 -5.69 13.43 -12.22
CA GLY A 198 -6.72 14.32 -11.67
C GLY A 198 -6.92 14.25 -10.15
N VAL A 199 -6.39 13.21 -9.47
CA VAL A 199 -6.62 13.00 -8.03
C VAL A 199 -5.37 13.27 -7.22
N GLY A 200 -5.37 14.34 -6.43
CA GLY A 200 -4.27 14.64 -5.51
C GLY A 200 -3.94 13.49 -4.56
N GLY A 201 -2.63 13.23 -4.37
CA GLY A 201 -2.14 12.16 -3.51
C GLY A 201 -2.64 12.26 -2.06
N LEU A 202 -2.90 13.47 -1.56
CA LEU A 202 -3.45 13.67 -0.21
C LEU A 202 -4.89 13.17 -0.09
N ASN A 203 -5.74 13.43 -1.09
CA ASN A 203 -7.11 12.94 -1.11
C ASN A 203 -7.15 11.41 -1.16
N GLN A 204 -6.23 10.81 -1.92
CA GLN A 204 -6.08 9.37 -1.95
C GLN A 204 -5.64 8.81 -0.60
N TYR A 205 -4.65 9.41 0.07
CA TYR A 205 -4.23 8.91 1.38
C TYR A 205 -5.25 9.14 2.47
N TRP A 206 -6.08 10.17 2.35
CA TRP A 206 -7.22 10.34 3.23
C TRP A 206 -8.23 9.19 3.10
N SER A 207 -8.53 8.74 1.87
CA SER A 207 -9.44 7.61 1.68
C SER A 207 -8.83 6.28 2.17
N VAL A 208 -7.52 6.08 1.96
CA VAL A 208 -6.79 4.90 2.44
C VAL A 208 -6.65 4.89 3.96
N ALA A 209 -6.48 6.04 4.62
CA ALA A 209 -6.32 6.12 6.07
C ALA A 209 -7.56 5.60 6.83
N LYS A 210 -8.75 5.62 6.21
CA LYS A 210 -9.96 4.99 6.75
C LYS A 210 -9.81 3.46 6.93
N GLN A 211 -8.91 2.82 6.19
CA GLN A 211 -8.61 1.39 6.29
C GLN A 211 -7.63 1.05 7.43
N PHE A 212 -7.10 2.05 8.15
CA PHE A 212 -6.25 1.83 9.33
C PHE A 212 -7.05 1.41 10.56
N SER A 213 -8.24 1.98 10.74
CA SER A 213 -9.10 1.67 11.87
C SER A 213 -10.53 2.04 11.56
N VAL A 214 -11.45 1.14 11.90
CA VAL A 214 -12.91 1.36 11.85
C VAL A 214 -13.46 2.06 13.10
N TRP A 215 -12.61 2.26 14.12
CA TRP A 215 -13.02 2.91 15.36
C TRP A 215 -13.32 4.41 15.13
N PRO A 216 -14.55 4.90 15.41
CA PRO A 216 -14.95 6.28 15.09
C PRO A 216 -14.12 7.36 15.78
N LEU A 217 -13.55 7.07 16.96
CA LEU A 217 -12.74 8.02 17.73
C LEU A 217 -11.25 7.98 17.37
N PHE A 218 -10.86 7.22 16.35
CA PHE A 218 -9.46 6.99 16.01
C PHE A 218 -8.67 8.28 15.75
N LEU A 219 -9.18 9.14 14.85
CA LEU A 219 -8.54 10.40 14.49
C LEU A 219 -8.53 11.40 15.65
N LEU A 220 -9.66 11.53 16.37
CA LEU A 220 -9.75 12.40 17.54
C LEU A 220 -8.69 12.00 18.58
N SER A 221 -8.56 10.69 18.83
CA SER A 221 -7.58 10.17 19.78
C SER A 221 -6.15 10.46 19.35
N ILE A 222 -5.82 10.33 18.05
CA ILE A 222 -4.49 10.72 17.54
C ILE A 222 -4.19 12.20 17.81
N VAL A 223 -5.14 13.10 17.54
CA VAL A 223 -4.99 14.54 17.77
C VAL A 223 -4.77 14.83 19.26
N VAL A 224 -5.56 14.23 20.15
CA VAL A 224 -5.36 14.37 21.61
C VAL A 224 -3.98 13.87 22.03
N GLY A 225 -3.53 12.73 21.50
CA GLY A 225 -2.21 12.18 21.77
C GLY A 225 -1.09 13.15 21.37
N LEU A 226 -1.19 13.76 20.18
CA LEU A 226 -0.22 14.75 19.71
C LEU A 226 -0.23 16.02 20.58
N ILE A 227 -1.40 16.55 20.95
CA ILE A 227 -1.52 17.74 21.83
C ILE A 227 -0.86 17.45 23.19
N TYR A 228 -1.09 16.26 23.75
CA TYR A 228 -0.46 15.88 25.01
C TYR A 228 1.07 15.82 24.88
N LEU A 229 1.58 15.14 23.86
CA LEU A 229 3.02 15.04 23.63
C LEU A 229 3.66 16.40 23.36
N TRP A 230 2.99 17.30 22.65
CA TRP A 230 3.46 18.68 22.47
C TRP A 230 3.68 19.41 23.81
N LYS A 231 2.74 19.25 24.75
CA LYS A 231 2.79 19.90 26.06
C LYS A 231 3.80 19.25 27.01
N HIS A 232 3.94 17.92 26.99
CA HIS A 232 4.66 17.19 28.04
C HIS A 232 5.90 16.42 27.57
N GLN A 233 6.03 16.11 26.28
CA GLN A 233 7.11 15.28 25.72
C GLN A 233 7.47 15.73 24.29
N ARG A 234 7.95 16.98 24.15
CA ARG A 234 8.26 17.61 22.85
C ARG A 234 9.12 16.74 21.90
N PRO A 235 10.16 16.01 22.37
CA PRO A 235 10.95 15.15 21.48
C PRO A 235 10.10 14.07 20.79
N LEU A 236 9.20 13.41 21.52
CA LEU A 236 8.30 12.39 20.95
C LEU A 236 7.26 13.00 20.02
N PHE A 237 6.78 14.21 20.34
CA PHE A 237 5.93 14.96 19.41
C PHE A 237 6.63 15.18 18.07
N TYR A 238 7.87 15.69 18.07
CA TYR A 238 8.61 15.93 16.83
C TYR A 238 8.88 14.63 16.07
N LEU A 239 9.25 13.54 16.75
CA LEU A 239 9.43 12.23 16.13
C LEU A 239 8.16 11.76 15.42
N PHE A 240 7.03 11.69 16.13
CA PHE A 240 5.81 11.13 15.57
C PHE A 240 5.15 12.04 14.54
N SER A 241 5.11 13.35 14.77
CA SER A 241 4.56 14.31 13.80
C SER A 241 5.37 14.36 12.51
N SER A 242 6.71 14.39 12.59
CA SER A 242 7.55 14.36 11.40
C SER A 242 7.47 13.03 10.67
N TRP A 243 7.38 11.90 11.37
CA TRP A 243 7.19 10.59 10.74
C TRP A 243 5.87 10.55 9.95
N ILE A 244 4.77 11.02 10.53
CA ILE A 244 3.48 11.14 9.84
C ILE A 244 3.61 12.07 8.62
N ALA A 245 4.12 13.28 8.83
CA ALA A 245 4.19 14.30 7.79
C ALA A 245 5.07 13.87 6.61
N VAL A 246 6.25 13.32 6.88
CA VAL A 246 7.20 12.88 5.84
C VAL A 246 6.59 11.80 4.96
N VAL A 247 5.94 10.79 5.55
CA VAL A 247 5.29 9.73 4.75
C VAL A 247 4.12 10.31 3.98
N VAL A 248 3.20 11.03 4.63
CA VAL A 248 1.98 11.52 3.97
C VAL A 248 2.32 12.51 2.85
N VAL A 249 3.18 13.49 3.12
CA VAL A 249 3.48 14.57 2.17
C VAL A 249 4.40 14.08 1.06
N LEU A 250 5.51 13.41 1.38
CA LEU A 250 6.46 13.04 0.33
C LEU A 250 5.94 11.94 -0.58
N PHE A 251 5.17 10.98 -0.05
CA PHE A 251 4.53 10.00 -0.92
C PHE A 251 3.33 10.57 -1.69
N ALA A 252 2.63 11.57 -1.16
CA ALA A 252 1.53 12.21 -1.89
C ALA A 252 2.04 13.11 -3.04
N ALA A 253 3.24 13.67 -2.90
CA ALA A 253 3.90 14.44 -3.95
C ALA A 253 4.52 13.56 -5.06
N TRP A 254 4.51 12.24 -4.87
CA TRP A 254 4.98 11.28 -5.88
C TRP A 254 3.91 11.11 -6.98
N ILE A 255 4.35 10.97 -8.24
CA ILE A 255 3.46 10.74 -9.37
C ILE A 255 2.55 9.49 -9.23
N ASN A 256 2.99 8.44 -8.54
CA ASN A 256 2.19 7.20 -8.38
C ASN A 256 2.01 6.84 -6.90
N PRO A 257 1.08 7.51 -6.18
CA PRO A 257 0.79 7.21 -4.79
C PRO A 257 0.02 5.90 -4.72
N TYR A 258 0.67 4.82 -4.29
CA TYR A 258 -0.04 3.56 -4.02
C TYR A 258 -0.55 3.52 -2.58
N PRO A 259 -1.70 2.88 -2.29
CA PRO A 259 -2.23 2.74 -0.93
C PRO A 259 -1.22 2.18 0.08
N ARG A 260 -0.42 1.18 -0.32
CA ARG A 260 0.62 0.57 0.52
C ARG A 260 1.73 1.53 0.97
N TYR A 261 1.86 2.71 0.36
CA TYR A 261 2.96 3.63 0.66
C TYR A 261 2.77 4.35 2.00
N ILE A 262 1.53 4.46 2.49
CA ILE A 262 1.25 5.04 3.80
C ILE A 262 1.38 4.01 4.94
N LEU A 263 1.56 2.72 4.63
CA LEU A 263 1.67 1.67 5.65
C LEU A 263 2.73 1.94 6.74
N PRO A 264 3.89 2.58 6.47
CA PRO A 264 4.88 2.88 7.49
C PRO A 264 4.44 3.83 8.62
N ILE A 265 3.33 4.59 8.49
CA ILE A 265 2.82 5.41 9.61
C ILE A 265 1.89 4.64 10.53
N LEU A 266 1.39 3.47 10.12
CA LEU A 266 0.37 2.73 10.86
C LEU A 266 0.79 2.45 12.32
N PRO A 267 2.02 2.00 12.65
CA PRO A 267 2.43 1.81 14.05
C PRO A 267 2.36 3.11 14.87
N VAL A 268 2.79 4.23 14.30
CA VAL A 268 2.76 5.54 14.97
C VAL A 268 1.33 6.01 15.22
N LEU A 269 0.46 5.86 14.22
CA LEU A 269 -0.96 6.18 14.38
C LEU A 269 -1.63 5.30 15.43
N ALA A 270 -1.31 4.00 15.46
CA ALA A 270 -1.80 3.08 16.47
C ALA A 270 -1.35 3.51 17.88
N TRP A 271 -0.06 3.84 18.08
CA TRP A 271 0.46 4.35 19.36
C TRP A 271 -0.23 5.63 19.80
N LEU A 272 -0.34 6.62 18.91
CA LEU A 272 -0.97 7.90 19.20
C LEU A 272 -2.46 7.75 19.52
N SER A 273 -3.16 6.88 18.80
CA SER A 273 -4.59 6.63 19.01
C SER A 273 -4.86 6.06 20.40
N VAL A 274 -4.21 4.96 20.79
CA VAL A 274 -4.45 4.38 22.12
C VAL A 274 -3.99 5.29 23.25
N PHE A 275 -2.87 6.01 23.04
CA PHE A 275 -2.35 6.94 24.03
C PHE A 275 -3.27 8.13 24.23
N GLY A 276 -3.76 8.73 23.15
CA GLY A 276 -4.69 9.84 23.21
C GLY A 276 -6.06 9.43 23.73
N ALA A 277 -6.52 8.22 23.43
CA ALA A 277 -7.73 7.65 24.01
C ALA A 277 -7.64 7.55 25.54
N MET A 278 -6.53 6.99 26.03
CA MET A 278 -6.25 6.91 27.47
C MET A 278 -6.17 8.30 28.10
N THR A 279 -5.51 9.25 27.43
CA THR A 279 -5.35 10.62 27.93
C THR A 279 -6.69 11.34 28.00
N LEU A 280 -7.51 11.22 26.95
CA LEU A 280 -8.86 11.77 26.89
C LEU A 280 -9.74 11.18 27.99
N TRP A 281 -9.64 9.86 28.19
CA TRP A 281 -10.36 9.14 29.23
C TRP A 281 -9.98 9.62 30.64
N GLN A 282 -8.68 9.70 30.93
CA GLN A 282 -8.17 10.20 32.21
C GLN A 282 -8.65 11.64 32.47
N TRP A 283 -8.54 12.50 31.46
CA TRP A 283 -9.01 13.88 31.55
C TRP A 283 -10.52 13.94 31.82
N LEU A 284 -11.35 13.28 31.01
CA LEU A 284 -12.81 13.23 31.18
C LEU A 284 -13.21 12.70 32.57
N SER A 285 -12.59 11.60 33.01
CA SER A 285 -12.90 11.00 34.31
C SER A 285 -12.60 11.94 35.48
N SER A 286 -11.55 12.77 35.35
CA SER A 286 -11.18 13.77 36.35
C SER A 286 -12.14 14.97 36.36
N GLN A 287 -12.52 15.48 35.19
CA GLN A 287 -13.43 16.63 35.06
C GLN A 287 -14.83 16.30 35.55
N LEU A 288 -15.31 15.10 35.22
CA LEU A 288 -16.62 14.60 35.62
C LEU A 288 -16.65 14.02 37.04
N LYS A 289 -15.52 14.01 37.75
CA LYS A 289 -15.37 13.45 39.11
C LYS A 289 -15.98 12.05 39.22
N LEU A 290 -15.77 11.20 38.19
CA LEU A 290 -16.40 9.89 38.12
C LEU A 290 -15.91 8.99 39.27
N LYS A 291 -16.84 8.32 39.96
CA LYS A 291 -16.49 7.27 40.91
C LYS A 291 -15.73 6.15 40.19
N ARG A 292 -14.80 5.50 40.89
CA ARG A 292 -13.91 4.44 40.33
C ARG A 292 -14.69 3.39 39.54
N TRP A 293 -15.79 2.88 40.08
CA TRP A 293 -16.60 1.86 39.42
C TRP A 293 -17.31 2.38 38.17
N THR A 294 -17.89 3.59 38.22
CA THR A 294 -18.50 4.24 37.05
C THR A 294 -17.49 4.47 35.93
N SER A 295 -16.29 4.91 36.28
CA SER A 295 -15.17 5.06 35.36
C SER A 295 -14.79 3.71 34.73
N LEU A 296 -14.61 2.67 35.54
CA LEU A 296 -14.30 1.32 35.02
C LEU A 296 -15.40 0.79 34.10
N SER A 297 -16.68 0.95 34.44
CA SER A 297 -17.79 0.50 33.61
C SER A 297 -17.83 1.22 32.26
N LEU A 298 -17.65 2.54 32.24
CA LEU A 298 -17.69 3.31 31.00
C LEU A 298 -16.43 3.07 30.14
N ALA A 299 -15.26 2.87 30.75
CA ALA A 299 -14.07 2.39 30.05
C ALA A 299 -14.28 1.00 29.45
N GLY A 300 -14.96 0.10 30.17
CA GLY A 300 -15.37 -1.22 29.68
C GLY A 300 -16.31 -1.12 28.49
N LEU A 301 -17.30 -0.22 28.53
CA LEU A 301 -18.20 0.05 27.40
C LEU A 301 -17.45 0.60 26.18
N LEU A 302 -16.44 1.46 26.38
CA LEU A 302 -15.58 1.94 25.29
C LEU A 302 -14.71 0.82 24.70
N ALA A 303 -14.21 -0.10 25.53
CA ALA A 303 -13.48 -1.27 25.06
C ALA A 303 -14.39 -2.24 24.28
N LEU A 304 -15.63 -2.44 24.75
CA LEU A 304 -16.64 -3.25 24.05
C LEU A 304 -17.06 -2.61 22.73
N SER A 305 -17.24 -1.28 22.68
CA SER A 305 -17.54 -0.58 21.42
C SER A 305 -16.38 -0.64 20.43
N PHE A 306 -15.14 -0.57 20.93
CA PHE A 306 -13.95 -0.84 20.12
C PHE A 306 -14.02 -2.26 19.54
N ILE A 307 -14.19 -3.30 20.37
CA ILE A 307 -14.26 -4.69 19.89
C ILE A 307 -15.39 -4.90 18.88
N ALA A 308 -16.58 -4.37 19.18
CA ALA A 308 -17.75 -4.46 18.30
C ALA A 308 -17.51 -3.78 16.95
N SER A 309 -16.83 -2.62 16.93
CA SER A 309 -16.51 -1.93 15.68
C SER A 309 -15.61 -2.75 14.75
N TYR A 310 -14.76 -3.63 15.29
CA TYR A 310 -13.87 -4.51 14.52
C TYR A 310 -14.51 -5.85 14.14
N GLN A 311 -15.70 -6.20 14.64
CA GLN A 311 -16.36 -7.46 14.31
C GLN A 311 -16.58 -7.66 12.80
N PRO A 312 -17.03 -6.65 12.02
CA PRO A 312 -17.18 -6.81 10.57
C PRO A 312 -15.87 -7.09 9.86
N VAL A 313 -14.77 -6.52 10.35
CA VAL A 313 -13.42 -6.72 9.81
C VAL A 313 -12.92 -8.14 10.12
N PHE A 314 -13.21 -8.68 11.30
CA PHE A 314 -12.87 -10.07 11.62
C PHE A 314 -13.73 -11.07 10.86
N ALA A 315 -15.02 -10.78 10.67
CA ALA A 315 -15.92 -11.61 9.88
C ALA A 315 -15.44 -11.73 8.42
N SER A 316 -15.12 -10.61 7.77
CA SER A 316 -14.62 -10.62 6.38
C SER A 316 -13.29 -11.34 6.21
N ARG A 317 -12.43 -11.34 7.25
CA ARG A 317 -11.18 -12.10 7.25
C ARG A 317 -11.36 -13.58 7.48
N GLN A 318 -12.29 -13.97 8.36
CA GLN A 318 -12.62 -15.37 8.56
C GLN A 318 -13.23 -15.95 7.29
N GLU A 319 -14.10 -15.19 6.63
CA GLU A 319 -14.59 -15.51 5.30
C GLU A 319 -13.41 -15.68 4.32
N TYR A 320 -12.51 -14.70 4.20
CA TYR A 320 -11.31 -14.83 3.38
C TYR A 320 -10.48 -16.09 3.66
N LEU A 321 -10.22 -16.42 4.93
CA LEU A 321 -9.43 -17.58 5.32
C LEU A 321 -10.17 -18.91 5.06
N ALA A 322 -11.49 -18.92 5.17
CA ALA A 322 -12.32 -20.12 5.00
C ALA A 322 -12.57 -20.45 3.53
N THR A 323 -12.81 -19.43 2.70
CA THR A 323 -13.23 -19.61 1.32
C THR A 323 -12.12 -19.27 0.31
N GLY A 324 -11.04 -18.64 0.77
CA GLY A 324 -10.03 -18.04 -0.10
C GLY A 324 -10.58 -16.90 -0.97
N THR A 325 -11.77 -16.36 -0.66
CA THR A 325 -12.43 -15.29 -1.42
C THR A 325 -12.47 -14.01 -0.61
N PRO A 326 -11.62 -13.02 -0.91
CA PRO A 326 -11.97 -11.64 -0.67
C PRO A 326 -12.68 -11.08 -1.92
N GLN A 327 -13.45 -10.01 -1.72
CA GLN A 327 -13.83 -9.09 -2.80
C GLN A 327 -12.60 -8.50 -3.54
N ASP A 328 -11.37 -8.79 -3.07
CA ASP A 328 -10.05 -8.41 -3.62
C ASP A 328 -9.15 -9.61 -4.01
N ARG A 329 -9.69 -10.73 -4.54
CA ARG A 329 -8.89 -11.96 -4.80
C ARG A 329 -7.63 -11.63 -5.62
N GLU A 330 -6.47 -12.13 -5.17
CA GLU A 330 -5.25 -12.12 -5.98
C GLU A 330 -5.47 -12.84 -7.29
N LEU A 331 -4.81 -12.33 -8.33
CA LEU A 331 -4.78 -12.98 -9.62
C LEU A 331 -3.98 -14.26 -9.41
N THR A 332 -4.68 -15.37 -9.19
CA THR A 332 -4.05 -16.66 -8.93
C THR A 332 -3.29 -17.11 -10.18
N LYS A 333 -2.39 -18.08 -10.06
CA LYS A 333 -1.74 -18.69 -11.24
C LYS A 333 -2.80 -19.23 -12.21
N THR A 334 -3.88 -19.81 -11.68
CA THR A 334 -5.01 -20.28 -12.48
C THR A 334 -5.69 -19.11 -13.19
N ASP A 335 -5.97 -18.00 -12.50
CA ASP A 335 -6.56 -16.81 -13.13
C ASP A 335 -5.66 -16.24 -14.21
N LEU A 336 -4.34 -16.20 -13.99
CA LEU A 336 -3.39 -15.70 -14.99
C LEU A 336 -3.40 -16.61 -16.22
N THR A 337 -3.48 -17.93 -16.03
CA THR A 337 -3.56 -18.89 -17.13
C THR A 337 -4.88 -18.74 -17.89
N THR A 338 -5.99 -18.52 -17.18
CA THR A 338 -7.31 -18.26 -17.78
C THR A 338 -7.30 -16.96 -18.57
N ILE A 339 -6.74 -15.89 -18.00
CA ILE A 339 -6.61 -14.59 -18.66
C ILE A 339 -5.68 -14.70 -19.87
N GLN A 340 -4.53 -15.35 -19.77
CA GLN A 340 -3.62 -15.57 -20.89
C GLN A 340 -4.31 -16.34 -22.03
N SER A 341 -5.11 -17.36 -21.70
CA SER A 341 -5.91 -18.10 -22.69
C SER A 341 -6.94 -17.20 -23.38
N ALA A 342 -7.66 -16.37 -22.61
CA ALA A 342 -8.63 -15.43 -23.16
C ALA A 342 -7.96 -14.36 -24.05
N ILE A 343 -6.81 -13.83 -23.64
CA ILE A 343 -6.05 -12.85 -24.43
C ILE A 343 -5.45 -13.48 -25.68
N ALA A 344 -5.07 -14.76 -25.67
CA ALA A 344 -4.66 -15.46 -26.89
C ALA A 344 -5.79 -15.50 -27.93
N THR A 345 -7.05 -15.70 -27.50
CA THR A 345 -8.23 -15.61 -28.38
C THR A 345 -8.41 -14.20 -28.96
N VAL A 346 -8.23 -13.17 -28.14
CA VAL A 346 -8.28 -11.76 -28.59
C VAL A 346 -7.18 -11.46 -29.60
N GLN A 347 -5.97 -11.95 -29.37
CA GLN A 347 -4.85 -11.78 -30.29
C GLN A 347 -5.10 -12.47 -31.62
N ALA A 348 -5.64 -13.69 -31.60
CA ALA A 348 -6.03 -14.40 -32.81
C ALA A 348 -7.09 -13.63 -33.61
N ASP A 349 -8.09 -13.03 -32.95
CA ASP A 349 -9.08 -12.17 -33.60
C ASP A 349 -8.43 -10.91 -34.19
N SER A 350 -7.53 -10.24 -33.48
CA SER A 350 -6.86 -9.02 -33.97
C SER A 350 -5.94 -9.25 -35.19
N VAL A 351 -5.40 -10.46 -35.36
CA VAL A 351 -4.64 -10.81 -36.56
C VAL A 351 -5.54 -10.78 -37.80
N THR A 352 -6.84 -11.09 -37.65
CA THR A 352 -7.80 -11.05 -38.76
C THR A 352 -8.17 -9.62 -39.18
N THR A 353 -8.07 -8.66 -38.26
CA THR A 353 -8.36 -7.24 -38.51
C THR A 353 -7.11 -6.45 -38.93
N GLY A 354 -5.91 -6.98 -38.71
CA GLY A 354 -4.65 -6.40 -39.19
C GLY A 354 -4.11 -5.24 -38.36
N GLN A 355 -4.74 -4.91 -37.24
CA GLN A 355 -4.32 -3.86 -36.30
C GLN A 355 -3.96 -4.44 -34.93
N PRO A 356 -3.09 -3.77 -34.14
CA PRO A 356 -2.75 -4.21 -32.79
C PRO A 356 -3.97 -4.18 -31.85
N PRO A 357 -4.13 -5.18 -30.97
CA PRO A 357 -5.25 -5.21 -30.03
C PRO A 357 -5.04 -4.23 -28.87
N LEU A 358 -6.10 -3.52 -28.49
CA LEU A 358 -6.14 -2.64 -27.31
C LEU A 358 -7.33 -3.01 -26.43
N LEU A 359 -7.07 -3.36 -25.17
CA LEU A 359 -8.09 -3.76 -24.21
C LEU A 359 -8.46 -2.59 -23.27
N LEU A 360 -9.67 -2.07 -23.42
CA LEU A 360 -10.28 -1.08 -22.53
C LEU A 360 -11.05 -1.78 -21.40
N MET A 361 -10.67 -1.49 -20.16
CA MET A 361 -11.27 -2.13 -18.99
C MET A 361 -12.36 -1.28 -18.34
N LEU A 362 -13.59 -1.80 -18.34
CA LEU A 362 -14.77 -1.23 -17.69
C LEU A 362 -15.04 -1.87 -16.32
N GLY A 363 -15.67 -1.10 -15.42
CA GLY A 363 -16.12 -1.55 -14.11
C GLY A 363 -15.06 -1.48 -13.02
N GLU A 364 -15.35 -2.12 -11.87
CA GLU A 364 -14.39 -2.21 -10.78
C GLU A 364 -13.21 -3.11 -11.16
N THR A 365 -12.16 -2.47 -11.69
CA THR A 365 -10.92 -3.14 -12.05
C THR A 365 -9.98 -3.19 -10.86
N LYS A 366 -9.45 -4.38 -10.60
CA LYS A 366 -8.46 -4.57 -9.54
C LYS A 366 -7.20 -3.73 -9.84
N GLY A 367 -6.71 -3.00 -8.83
CA GLY A 367 -5.46 -2.24 -8.96
C GLY A 367 -4.29 -3.17 -9.32
N GLY A 368 -3.63 -2.93 -10.46
CA GLY A 368 -2.54 -3.77 -10.95
C GLY A 368 -2.91 -4.78 -12.04
N LEU A 369 -4.21 -5.01 -12.30
CA LEU A 369 -4.68 -6.01 -13.28
C LEU A 369 -4.25 -5.67 -14.72
N ALA A 370 -4.51 -4.43 -15.15
CA ALA A 370 -4.05 -3.90 -16.44
C ALA A 370 -2.54 -4.13 -16.66
N GLU A 371 -1.73 -3.79 -15.66
CA GLU A 371 -0.29 -3.94 -15.69
C GLU A 371 0.13 -5.42 -15.70
N THR A 372 -0.59 -6.27 -14.99
CA THR A 372 -0.35 -7.71 -14.96
C THR A 372 -0.64 -8.32 -16.33
N ILE A 373 -1.75 -7.94 -16.97
CA ILE A 373 -2.07 -8.35 -18.34
C ILE A 373 -0.97 -7.88 -19.29
N MET A 374 -0.61 -6.60 -19.28
CA MET A 374 0.47 -6.06 -20.13
C MET A 374 1.83 -6.71 -19.89
N THR A 375 2.12 -7.16 -18.66
CA THR A 375 3.41 -7.78 -18.32
C THR A 375 3.46 -9.24 -18.76
N HIS A 376 2.33 -9.92 -18.76
CA HIS A 376 2.23 -11.37 -19.01
C HIS A 376 1.60 -11.73 -20.36
N THR A 377 1.26 -10.72 -21.17
CA THR A 377 0.71 -10.83 -22.52
C THR A 377 1.23 -9.68 -23.38
N THR A 378 1.03 -9.72 -24.69
CA THR A 378 1.47 -8.65 -25.60
C THR A 378 0.38 -7.61 -25.89
N ILE A 379 -0.80 -7.72 -25.26
CA ILE A 379 -1.90 -6.76 -25.48
C ILE A 379 -1.67 -5.48 -24.69
N GLN A 380 -1.99 -4.33 -25.29
CA GLN A 380 -2.04 -3.08 -24.56
C GLN A 380 -3.34 -2.99 -23.77
N THR A 381 -3.28 -2.41 -22.57
CA THR A 381 -4.49 -2.20 -21.75
C THR A 381 -4.62 -0.75 -21.34
N ILE A 382 -5.84 -0.22 -21.45
CA ILE A 382 -6.23 1.08 -20.90
C ILE A 382 -7.42 0.89 -19.96
N ARG A 383 -7.56 1.76 -18.97
CA ARG A 383 -8.71 1.73 -18.06
C ARG A 383 -9.69 2.80 -18.47
N PHE A 384 -10.98 2.49 -18.33
CA PHE A 384 -12.01 3.49 -18.49
C PHE A 384 -11.83 4.62 -17.45
N PRO A 385 -12.06 5.90 -17.81
CA PRO A 385 -11.98 7.00 -16.85
C PRO A 385 -13.05 6.83 -15.77
N ASN A 386 -12.66 6.35 -14.58
CA ASN A 386 -13.60 5.85 -13.58
C ASN A 386 -13.99 6.90 -12.51
N LYS A 387 -14.58 8.04 -12.92
CA LYS A 387 -15.19 9.02 -11.99
C LYS A 387 -16.35 9.81 -12.59
N ASP A 388 -17.53 9.69 -11.97
CA ASP A 388 -18.79 10.43 -12.23
C ASP A 388 -18.69 11.98 -12.31
N LYS A 389 -17.54 12.57 -11.97
CA LYS A 389 -17.34 14.04 -11.94
C LYS A 389 -16.27 14.57 -12.91
N GLU A 390 -15.55 13.67 -13.59
CA GLU A 390 -14.43 14.02 -14.47
C GLU A 390 -14.51 13.28 -15.82
N GLN A 391 -15.60 12.52 -16.07
CA GLN A 391 -15.80 11.88 -17.35
C GLN A 391 -16.10 12.94 -18.43
N PRO A 392 -15.41 12.87 -19.58
CA PRO A 392 -15.84 13.64 -20.74
C PRO A 392 -17.28 13.23 -21.11
N PRO A 393 -18.08 14.15 -21.68
CA PRO A 393 -19.36 13.82 -22.26
C PRO A 393 -19.29 12.55 -23.13
N LEU A 394 -20.33 11.71 -23.07
CA LEU A 394 -20.36 10.37 -23.68
C LEU A 394 -20.09 10.42 -25.19
N ASP A 395 -20.55 11.46 -25.88
CA ASP A 395 -20.28 11.76 -27.28
C ASP A 395 -18.79 11.98 -27.56
N GLN A 396 -18.09 12.73 -26.70
CA GLN A 396 -16.65 12.95 -26.84
C GLN A 396 -15.85 11.67 -26.58
N LEU A 397 -16.33 10.83 -25.66
CA LEU A 397 -15.71 9.56 -25.36
C LEU A 397 -15.89 8.56 -26.52
N LEU A 398 -17.09 8.45 -27.09
CA LEU A 398 -17.35 7.63 -28.27
C LEU A 398 -16.49 8.09 -29.45
N ALA A 399 -16.45 9.39 -29.73
CA ALA A 399 -15.58 9.94 -30.78
C ALA A 399 -14.09 9.64 -30.57
N TYR A 400 -13.62 9.65 -29.31
CA TYR A 400 -12.25 9.27 -28.98
C TYR A 400 -11.99 7.78 -29.21
N LEU A 401 -12.95 6.91 -28.91
CA LEU A 401 -12.82 5.47 -29.18
C LEU A 401 -12.91 5.16 -30.67
N ASP A 402 -13.79 5.83 -31.42
CA ASP A 402 -13.84 5.69 -32.88
C ASP A 402 -12.49 6.07 -33.50
N HIS A 403 -11.86 7.16 -33.03
CA HIS A 403 -10.52 7.52 -33.47
C HIS A 403 -9.45 6.49 -33.06
N LEU A 404 -9.59 5.85 -31.90
CA LEU A 404 -8.68 4.76 -31.51
C LEU A 404 -8.87 3.50 -32.36
N ASP A 405 -10.10 3.20 -32.81
CA ASP A 405 -10.42 2.04 -33.66
C ASP A 405 -9.77 2.16 -35.06
N GLU A 406 -9.45 3.38 -35.50
CA GLU A 406 -8.66 3.61 -36.72
C GLU A 406 -7.21 3.08 -36.60
N THR A 407 -6.69 2.95 -35.37
CA THR A 407 -5.29 2.57 -35.11
C THR A 407 -5.14 1.20 -34.43
N TYR A 408 -6.13 0.80 -33.61
CA TYR A 408 -6.13 -0.41 -32.81
C TYR A 408 -7.43 -1.16 -33.01
N THR A 409 -7.40 -2.49 -32.96
CA THR A 409 -8.66 -3.24 -32.78
C THR A 409 -9.06 -3.16 -31.31
N LEU A 410 -10.17 -2.48 -31.05
CA LEU A 410 -10.64 -2.19 -29.69
C LEU A 410 -11.40 -3.37 -29.08
N TYR A 411 -10.96 -3.78 -27.90
CA TYR A 411 -11.63 -4.79 -27.07
C TYR A 411 -12.03 -4.17 -25.74
N LEU A 412 -13.15 -4.63 -25.21
CA LEU A 412 -13.74 -4.17 -23.96
C LEU A 412 -13.76 -5.32 -22.97
N TRP A 413 -13.09 -5.14 -21.85
CA TRP A 413 -13.26 -5.97 -20.67
C TRP A 413 -14.45 -5.46 -19.89
N TYR A 414 -15.54 -6.22 -19.89
CA TYR A 414 -16.78 -5.89 -19.23
C TYR A 414 -17.00 -6.78 -18.01
N ASP A 415 -17.38 -6.17 -16.90
CA ASP A 415 -17.76 -6.82 -15.65
C ASP A 415 -19.07 -6.21 -15.12
N PRO A 416 -20.01 -6.98 -14.55
CA PRO A 416 -21.31 -6.47 -14.09
C PRO A 416 -21.27 -5.38 -13.00
N SER A 417 -20.10 -5.04 -12.43
CA SER A 417 -19.94 -3.93 -11.49
C SER A 417 -19.78 -2.55 -12.16
N VAL A 418 -20.06 -2.43 -13.46
CA VAL A 418 -20.02 -1.15 -14.18
C VAL A 418 -20.89 -0.06 -13.55
N THR A 419 -20.44 1.19 -13.63
CA THR A 419 -21.23 2.36 -13.21
C THR A 419 -22.39 2.62 -14.18
N ALA A 420 -23.35 3.47 -13.79
CA ALA A 420 -24.48 3.81 -14.65
C ALA A 420 -24.05 4.43 -15.99
N ASP A 421 -22.95 5.19 -16.01
CA ASP A 421 -22.43 5.81 -17.24
C ASP A 421 -21.65 4.80 -18.10
N GLU A 422 -20.89 3.89 -17.50
CA GLU A 422 -20.27 2.75 -18.20
C GLU A 422 -21.33 1.82 -18.81
N GLN A 423 -22.45 1.61 -18.11
CA GLN A 423 -23.59 0.87 -18.63
C GLN A 423 -24.26 1.59 -19.82
N ARG A 424 -24.40 2.93 -19.76
CA ARG A 424 -24.90 3.70 -20.91
C ARG A 424 -23.97 3.60 -22.10
N PHE A 425 -22.66 3.71 -21.88
CA PHE A 425 -21.65 3.51 -22.91
C PHE A 425 -21.75 2.11 -23.55
N TYR A 426 -21.83 1.07 -22.72
CA TYR A 426 -22.03 -0.30 -23.18
C TYR A 426 -23.28 -0.44 -24.07
N ASN A 427 -24.40 0.16 -23.66
CA ASN A 427 -25.67 0.06 -24.38
C ASN A 427 -25.67 0.84 -25.72
N GLN A 428 -24.79 1.81 -25.91
CA GLN A 428 -24.70 2.64 -27.12
C GLN A 428 -23.62 2.18 -28.10
N SER A 429 -22.75 1.26 -27.69
CA SER A 429 -21.65 0.74 -28.49
C SER A 429 -22.07 -0.51 -29.28
N ILE A 430 -21.49 -0.71 -30.46
CA ILE A 430 -21.66 -1.97 -31.21
C ILE A 430 -20.62 -2.97 -30.71
N LEU A 431 -21.08 -3.96 -29.94
CA LEU A 431 -20.21 -4.89 -29.23
C LEU A 431 -20.43 -6.32 -29.72
N THR A 432 -19.37 -6.97 -30.19
CA THR A 432 -19.38 -8.38 -30.58
C THR A 432 -18.68 -9.24 -29.53
N PRO A 433 -19.32 -10.25 -28.94
CA PRO A 433 -18.66 -11.12 -27.97
C PRO A 433 -17.50 -11.92 -28.58
N ILE A 434 -16.32 -11.88 -27.95
CA ILE A 434 -15.13 -12.63 -28.38
C ILE A 434 -14.89 -13.82 -27.47
N THR A 435 -14.88 -13.60 -26.16
CA THR A 435 -14.72 -14.66 -25.17
C THR A 435 -15.30 -14.24 -23.83
N THR A 436 -15.72 -15.22 -23.05
CA THR A 436 -16.04 -15.05 -21.63
C THR A 436 -15.00 -15.77 -20.80
N LEU A 437 -14.73 -15.25 -19.60
CA LEU A 437 -13.88 -15.93 -18.64
C LEU A 437 -14.44 -15.78 -17.23
N ALA A 438 -14.24 -16.82 -16.44
CA ALA A 438 -14.47 -16.80 -15.00
C ALA A 438 -13.10 -16.73 -14.31
N THR A 439 -12.94 -15.75 -13.42
CA THR A 439 -11.77 -15.68 -12.55
C THR A 439 -12.20 -15.94 -11.12
N SER A 440 -11.20 -16.14 -10.28
CA SER A 440 -11.42 -16.28 -8.87
C SER A 440 -12.07 -15.01 -8.28
N PHE A 441 -11.75 -13.81 -8.78
CA PHE A 441 -12.25 -12.53 -8.23
C PHE A 441 -13.54 -12.03 -8.90
N LYS A 442 -13.82 -12.43 -10.14
CA LYS A 442 -15.07 -12.11 -10.84
C LYS A 442 -15.64 -13.37 -11.50
N PRO A 443 -16.91 -13.72 -11.21
CA PRO A 443 -17.51 -14.95 -11.71
C PRO A 443 -17.73 -14.92 -13.22
N GLU A 444 -17.86 -13.73 -13.81
CA GLU A 444 -18.14 -13.56 -15.24
C GLU A 444 -17.54 -12.25 -15.74
N ILE A 445 -16.56 -12.36 -16.63
CA ILE A 445 -15.98 -11.26 -17.38
C ILE A 445 -16.18 -11.56 -18.86
N SER A 446 -16.70 -10.59 -19.60
CA SER A 446 -16.86 -10.69 -21.04
C SER A 446 -15.84 -9.80 -21.73
N ILE A 447 -15.10 -10.37 -22.69
CA ILE A 447 -14.29 -9.60 -23.62
C ILE A 447 -15.07 -9.44 -24.92
N LEU A 448 -15.34 -8.19 -25.28
CA LEU A 448 -16.19 -7.81 -26.40
C LEU A 448 -15.37 -6.97 -27.38
N ARG A 449 -15.49 -7.19 -28.69
CA ARG A 449 -14.90 -6.31 -29.70
C ARG A 449 -15.83 -5.12 -29.93
N TYR A 450 -15.26 -3.93 -29.86
CA TYR A 450 -15.92 -2.69 -30.26
C TYR A 450 -15.87 -2.55 -31.79
N ALA A 451 -16.90 -1.98 -32.38
CA ALA A 451 -16.90 -1.58 -33.78
C ALA A 451 -17.52 -0.19 -33.90
N THR A 452 -16.87 0.69 -34.66
CA THR A 452 -17.48 1.97 -35.04
C THR A 452 -18.73 1.71 -35.90
N PRO A 453 -19.87 2.37 -35.59
CA PRO A 453 -21.05 2.30 -36.45
C PRO A 453 -20.69 2.74 -37.87
N THR A 454 -20.85 1.85 -38.84
CA THR A 454 -20.79 2.22 -40.25
C THR A 454 -22.00 3.10 -40.53
N THR A 455 -21.77 4.38 -40.84
CA THR A 455 -22.81 5.25 -41.39
C THR A 455 -23.13 4.76 -42.80
N ASP A 456 -24.17 3.96 -42.93
CA ASP A 456 -24.87 3.74 -44.21
C ASP A 456 -25.85 4.90 -44.49
#